data_AF-A0AAX2J0B9-F1
#
_entry.id   AF-A0AAX2J0B9-F1
#
_cell.length_a   1.000
_cell.length_b   1.000
_cell.length_c   1.000
_cell.angle_alpha   90.00
_cell.angle_beta   90.00
_cell.angle_gamma   90.00
#
_symmetry.space_group_name_H-M   'P 1'
#
loop_
_entity.id
_entity.type
_entity.pdbx_description
1 polymer ?
#
loop_
_entity_poly.entity_id
_entity_poly.type
_entity_poly.pdbx_seq_one_letter_code
_entity_poly.pdbx_strand_id
1 'polypeptide(L)'
;MESLRVKQNNEALYKAVTLLKDLNEHVVYVGGRIVGLLITDLIEDDVRPTYDIDVALDLGRTDIIAHYSLQKKQESLGFKPGGNVN
;
A
#
# COMPACT_ATOMS: atom_id res chain seq x y z
N MET A 1 14.11 6.77 19.83
CA MET A 1 13.88 7.90 18.91
C MET A 1 13.62 7.27 17.56
N GLU A 2 12.45 7.52 16.94
CA GLU A 2 12.11 6.94 15.64
C GLU A 2 13.11 7.43 14.58
N SER A 3 13.56 6.55 13.68
CA SER A 3 14.50 6.93 12.63
C SER A 3 13.81 7.85 11.60
N LEU A 4 14.59 8.71 10.94
CA LEU A 4 14.07 9.58 9.89
C LEU A 4 13.44 8.77 8.73
N ARG A 5 13.98 7.58 8.43
CA ARG A 5 13.49 6.75 7.32
C ARG A 5 12.19 6.03 7.66
N VAL A 6 12.04 5.56 8.90
CA VAL A 6 10.78 4.99 9.38
C VAL A 6 9.69 6.06 9.31
N LYS A 7 9.98 7.28 9.76
CA LYS A 7 9.05 8.41 9.65
C LYS A 7 8.63 8.70 8.20
N GLN A 8 9.58 8.77 7.27
CA GLN A 8 9.30 9.00 5.85
C GLN A 8 8.47 7.87 5.22
N ASN A 9 8.77 6.61 5.56
CA ASN A 9 8.01 5.46 5.11
C ASN A 9 6.56 5.50 5.65
N ASN A 10 6.38 5.90 6.90
CA ASN A 10 5.07 6.05 7.54
C ASN A 10 4.24 7.16 6.88
N GLU A 11 4.83 8.31 6.56
CA GLU A 11 4.14 9.42 5.89
C GLU A 11 3.58 9.01 4.52
N ALA A 12 4.37 8.27 3.72
CA ALA A 12 3.91 7.75 2.44
C ALA A 12 2.76 6.75 2.60
N LEU A 13 2.86 5.85 3.59
CA LEU A 13 1.80 4.89 3.92
C LEU A 13 0.50 5.60 4.32
N TYR A 14 0.55 6.59 5.20
CA TYR A 14 -0.64 7.36 5.61
C TYR A 14 -1.29 8.08 4.44
N LYS A 15 -0.49 8.59 3.50
CA LYS A 15 -1.02 9.19 2.28
C LYS A 15 -1.77 8.17 1.42
N ALA A 16 -1.25 6.95 1.26
CA ALA A 16 -1.95 5.90 0.52
C ALA A 16 -3.24 5.44 1.21
N VAL A 17 -3.22 5.22 2.52
CA VAL A 17 -4.42 4.89 3.31
C VAL A 17 -5.49 5.97 3.11
N THR A 18 -5.10 7.24 3.18
CA THR A 18 -6.04 8.37 2.97
C THR A 18 -6.66 8.37 1.57
N LEU A 19 -5.87 8.04 0.54
CA LEU A 19 -6.35 7.98 -0.85
C LEU A 19 -7.25 6.78 -1.13
N LEU A 20 -6.98 5.63 -0.49
CA LEU A 20 -7.72 4.39 -0.70
C LEU A 20 -9.12 4.39 -0.05
N LYS A 21 -9.35 5.22 0.97
CA LYS A 21 -10.66 5.43 1.59
C LYS A 21 -11.34 4.13 2.03
N ASP A 22 -12.51 3.81 1.48
CA ASP A 22 -13.29 2.61 1.79
C ASP A 22 -12.65 1.33 1.25
N LEU A 23 -11.75 1.43 0.26
CA LEU A 23 -10.99 0.27 -0.21
C LEU A 23 -10.06 -0.28 0.89
N ASN A 24 -9.77 0.50 1.93
CA ASN A 24 -8.97 0.03 3.07
C ASN A 24 -9.57 -1.18 3.78
N GLU A 25 -10.89 -1.39 3.70
CA GLU A 25 -11.55 -2.56 4.30
C GLU A 25 -11.22 -3.87 3.57
N HIS A 26 -10.66 -3.78 2.35
CA HIS A 26 -10.37 -4.91 1.48
C HIS A 26 -8.87 -5.09 1.22
N VAL A 27 -8.01 -4.23 1.76
CA VAL A 27 -6.56 -4.29 1.55
C VAL A 27 -5.82 -4.77 2.79
N VAL A 28 -4.79 -5.58 2.56
CA VAL A 28 -3.71 -5.83 3.50
C VAL A 28 -2.46 -5.18 2.93
N TYR A 29 -1.90 -4.22 3.66
CA TYR A 29 -0.62 -3.60 3.29
C TYR A 29 0.51 -4.60 3.50
N VAL A 30 1.40 -4.71 2.52
CA VAL A 30 2.53 -5.65 2.51
C VAL A 30 3.78 -4.96 1.96
N GLY A 31 4.87 -5.70 1.84
CA GLY A 31 6.10 -5.21 1.24
C GLY A 31 6.95 -4.35 2.17
N GLY A 32 8.00 -3.75 1.61
CA GLY A 32 9.05 -3.08 2.39
C GLY A 32 8.57 -1.85 3.16
N ARG A 33 7.48 -1.21 2.71
CA ARG A 33 6.97 0.02 3.32
C ARG A 33 6.40 -0.20 4.72
N ILE A 34 5.84 -1.37 5.00
CA ILE A 34 5.23 -1.68 6.32
C ILE A 34 6.22 -2.28 7.31
N VAL A 35 7.43 -2.66 6.88
CA VAL A 35 8.40 -3.39 7.71
C VAL A 35 8.73 -2.62 8.99
N GLY A 36 8.89 -1.30 8.91
CA GLY A 36 9.16 -0.46 10.08
C GLY A 36 8.03 -0.41 11.11
N LEU A 37 6.80 -0.82 10.75
CA LEU A 37 5.68 -0.97 11.70
C LEU A 37 5.64 -2.35 12.36
N LEU A 38 6.28 -3.35 11.75
CA LEU A 38 6.29 -4.73 12.22
C LEU A 38 7.53 -5.07 13.06
N ILE A 39 8.62 -4.34 12.84
CA ILE A 39 9.84 -4.45 13.62
C ILE A 39 9.55 -4.02 15.07
N THR A 40 9.76 -4.94 16.00
CA THR A 40 9.62 -4.69 17.44
C THR A 40 10.95 -4.74 18.19
N ASP A 41 12.05 -5.12 17.52
CA ASP A 41 13.38 -5.13 18.12
C ASP A 41 13.96 -3.70 18.14
N LEU A 42 14.47 -3.29 19.30
CA LEU A 42 14.99 -1.94 19.55
C LEU A 42 16.43 -1.76 19.04
N ILE A 43 17.13 -2.86 18.74
CA ILE A 43 18.55 -2.86 18.31
C ILE A 43 18.65 -2.95 16.78
N GLU A 44 17.52 -3.01 16.08
CA GLU A 44 17.50 -3.21 14.63
C GLU A 44 18.06 -2.01 13.86
N ASP A 45 18.78 -2.30 12.78
CA ASP A 45 19.27 -1.30 11.84
C ASP A 45 18.12 -0.53 11.18
N ASP A 46 18.41 0.67 10.69
CA ASP A 46 17.42 1.53 10.06
C ASP A 46 16.76 0.89 8.82
N VAL A 47 15.44 1.03 8.66
CA VAL A 47 14.69 0.44 7.55
C VAL A 47 15.06 1.12 6.23
N ARG A 48 15.44 0.32 5.22
CA ARG A 48 15.75 0.82 3.87
C ARG A 48 14.52 1.55 3.29
N PRO A 49 14.69 2.72 2.65
CA PRO A 49 13.59 3.38 1.97
C PRO A 49 13.08 2.58 0.76
N THR A 50 11.77 2.59 0.54
CA THR A 50 11.12 2.11 -0.69
C THR A 50 10.43 3.27 -1.41
N TYR A 51 10.03 3.08 -2.67
CA TYR A 51 9.35 4.12 -3.46
C TYR A 51 7.86 3.84 -3.67
N ASP A 52 7.46 2.58 -3.52
CA ASP A 52 6.14 2.02 -3.75
C ASP A 52 5.42 1.67 -2.44
N ILE A 53 4.16 1.27 -2.58
CA ILE A 53 3.29 0.77 -1.53
C ILE A 53 2.60 -0.46 -2.11
N ASP A 54 2.87 -1.61 -1.52
CA ASP A 54 2.31 -2.87 -1.95
C ASP A 54 1.07 -3.21 -1.11
N VAL A 55 0.02 -3.69 -1.78
CA VAL A 55 -1.20 -4.16 -1.13
C VAL A 55 -1.61 -5.51 -1.72
N ALA A 56 -2.01 -6.42 -0.86
CA ALA A 56 -2.85 -7.55 -1.24
C ALA A 56 -4.31 -7.12 -1.11
N LEU A 57 -5.13 -7.40 -2.11
CA LEU A 57 -6.55 -7.01 -2.10
C LEU A 57 -7.41 -8.28 -2.10
N ASP A 58 -8.39 -8.32 -1.21
CA ASP A 58 -9.45 -9.31 -1.25
C ASP A 58 -10.57 -8.86 -2.20
N LEU A 59 -10.72 -9.59 -3.32
CA LEU A 59 -11.79 -9.38 -4.30
C LEU A 59 -13.01 -10.29 -4.08
N GLY A 60 -12.99 -11.14 -3.05
CA GLY A 60 -13.98 -12.19 -2.86
C GLY A 60 -13.98 -13.16 -4.05
N ARG A 61 -15.06 -13.18 -4.83
CA ARG A 61 -15.12 -13.96 -6.08
C ARG A 61 -14.25 -13.29 -7.13
N THR A 62 -13.15 -13.95 -7.48
CA THR A 62 -12.20 -13.48 -8.49
C THR A 62 -12.72 -13.86 -9.88
N ASP A 63 -13.52 -12.96 -10.46
CA ASP A 63 -13.90 -13.01 -11.88
C ASP A 63 -13.49 -11.71 -12.59
N ILE A 64 -13.69 -11.69 -13.91
CA ILE A 64 -13.34 -10.54 -14.75
C ILE A 64 -14.15 -9.29 -14.37
N ILE A 65 -15.38 -9.46 -13.85
CA ILE A 65 -16.24 -8.35 -13.43
C ILE A 65 -15.65 -7.70 -12.19
N ALA A 66 -15.27 -8.49 -11.18
CA ALA A 66 -14.61 -8.01 -9.97
C ALA A 66 -13.33 -7.22 -10.29
N HIS A 67 -12.53 -7.71 -11.26
CA HIS A 67 -11.34 -7.00 -11.72
C HIS A 67 -11.65 -5.62 -12.32
N TYR A 68 -12.62 -5.53 -13.25
CA TYR A 68 -13.01 -4.25 -13.84
C TYR A 68 -13.66 -3.30 -12.84
N SER A 69 -14.47 -3.82 -11.91
CA SER A 69 -15.07 -3.02 -10.83
C SER A 69 -14.01 -2.40 -9.93
N LEU A 70 -12.97 -3.17 -9.57
CA LEU A 70 -11.83 -2.65 -8.83
C LEU A 70 -11.11 -1.55 -9.61
N GLN A 71 -10.79 -1.79 -10.88
CA GLN A 71 -10.12 -0.79 -11.71
C GLN A 71 -10.92 0.51 -11.76
N LYS A 72 -12.25 0.41 -11.97
CA LYS A 72 -13.13 1.60 -11.97
C LYS A 72 -13.16 2.31 -10.63
N LYS A 73 -13.14 1.57 -9.52
CA LYS A 73 -13.04 2.17 -8.19
C LYS A 73 -11.72 2.92 -8.02
N GLN A 74 -10.60 2.32 -8.39
CA GLN A 74 -9.28 2.96 -8.34
C GLN A 74 -9.24 4.22 -9.23
N GLU A 75 -9.75 4.16 -10.46
CA GLU A 75 -9.86 5.32 -11.36
C GLU A 75 -10.70 6.45 -10.72
N SER A 76 -11.82 6.11 -10.07
CA SER A 76 -12.66 7.09 -9.37
C SER A 76 -11.98 7.76 -8.17
N LEU A 77 -10.98 7.10 -7.58
CA LEU A 77 -10.13 7.63 -6.52
C LEU A 77 -8.94 8.44 -7.06
N GLY A 78 -8.79 8.54 -8.38
CA GLY A 78 -7.74 9.29 -9.04
C GLY A 78 -6.47 8.49 -9.34
N PHE A 79 -6.47 7.18 -9.09
CA PHE A 79 -5.38 6.31 -9.51
C PHE A 79 -5.43 6.09 -11.02
N LYS A 80 -4.26 5.99 -11.63
CA LYS A 80 -4.10 5.66 -13.05
C LYS A 80 -3.27 4.39 -13.15
N PRO A 81 -3.66 3.41 -13.98
CA PRO A 81 -2.82 2.26 -14.25
C PRO A 81 -1.44 2.73 -14.72
N GLY A 82 -0.40 2.30 -14.02
CA GLY A 82 0.99 2.56 -14.36
C GLY A 82 1.68 1.27 -14.76
N GLY A 83 1.94 1.10 -16.06
CA GLY A 83 2.63 -0.07 -16.60
C GLY A 83 2.33 -0.24 -18.09
N ASN A 84 3.33 -0.64 -18.88
CA ASN A 84 3.07 -1.16 -20.22
C ASN A 84 2.32 -2.49 -20.04
N VAL A 85 1.05 -2.48 -20.43
CA VAL A 85 0.31 -3.72 -20.65
C VAL A 85 0.92 -4.32 -21.92
N ASN A 86 1.82 -5.29 -21.76
CA ASN A 86 2.29 -6.11 -22.88
C ASN A 86 1.16 -7.02 -23.35
#